data_AF-J9ELL8-F1
#
_entry.id   AF-J9ELL8-F1
#
_cell.length_a   1.000
_cell.length_b   1.000
_cell.length_c   1.000
_cell.angle_alpha   90.00
_cell.angle_beta   90.00
_cell.angle_gamma   90.00
#
_symmetry.space_group_name_H-M   'P 1'
#
loop_
_entity.id
_entity.type
_entity.pdbx_description
1 polymer ?
#
loop_
_entity_poly.entity_id
_entity_poly.type
_entity_poly.pdbx_seq_one_letter_code
_entity_poly.pdbx_strand_id
1 'polypeptide(L)'
;MNQNRCNRKIFRKSKSLRELLPGKPVAINIEPWWLVAPGSILESDVKLLNKDEKDLLDMLIDEGAQLVGTLDAKLVQKLYNRGLAYLEVPVKDDDYIYVPTLDGFVMNRVLGDYFENLLYQIFVAIDEQTTVRELSETLNIDLQLVKNAVSVFCRLGFAKKRITGLENLALHVTWASHMIVPE
;
A
#
# COMPACT_ATOMS: atom_id res chain seq x y z
N MET A 1 8.96 -3.04 27.12
CA MET A 1 7.97 -4.13 27.17
C MET A 1 6.60 -3.55 26.83
N ASN A 2 6.17 -3.69 25.57
CA ASN A 2 4.86 -3.19 25.15
C ASN A 2 3.79 -4.18 25.60
N GLN A 3 3.38 -4.07 26.87
CA GLN A 3 2.18 -4.74 27.34
C GLN A 3 1.02 -4.05 26.65
N ASN A 4 0.37 -4.72 25.69
CA ASN A 4 -0.96 -4.34 25.21
C ASN A 4 -1.94 -4.45 26.39
N ARG A 5 -1.90 -3.45 27.29
CA ARG A 5 -2.86 -3.26 28.37
C ARG A 5 -4.12 -2.70 27.73
N CYS A 6 -4.85 -3.56 27.04
CA CYS A 6 -6.28 -3.35 26.88
C CYS A 6 -6.88 -3.48 28.29
N ASN A 7 -6.85 -2.38 29.05
CA ASN A 7 -7.47 -2.26 30.35
C ASN A 7 -8.94 -2.58 30.15
N ARG A 8 -9.34 -3.83 30.39
CA ARG A 8 -10.74 -4.27 30.41
C ARG A 8 -11.42 -3.57 31.57
N LYS A 9 -11.84 -2.33 31.34
CA LYS A 9 -12.75 -1.60 32.23
C LYS A 9 -14.09 -2.31 32.15
N ILE A 10 -14.48 -2.94 33.27
CA ILE A 10 -15.64 -3.84 33.45
C ILE A 10 -17.00 -3.20 33.10
N PHE A 11 -17.03 -1.91 32.72
CA PHE A 11 -18.24 -1.16 32.37
C PHE A 11 -18.20 -0.42 31.02
N ARG A 12 -17.19 -0.63 30.17
CA ARG A 12 -17.21 -0.08 28.80
C ARG A 12 -17.70 -1.15 27.82
N LYS A 13 -18.81 -0.88 27.13
CA LYS A 13 -19.17 -1.62 25.90
C LYS A 13 -17.90 -1.67 25.04
N SER A 14 -17.48 -2.87 24.63
CA SER A 14 -16.34 -3.02 23.73
C SER A 14 -16.65 -2.22 22.48
N LYS A 15 -15.89 -1.15 22.23
CA LYS A 15 -15.99 -0.41 20.97
C LYS A 15 -15.84 -1.42 19.85
N SER A 16 -16.77 -1.39 18.89
CA SER A 16 -16.64 -2.25 17.71
C SER A 16 -15.32 -1.91 16.98
N LEU A 17 -14.71 -2.87 16.28
CA LEU A 17 -13.51 -2.60 15.48
C LEU A 17 -13.73 -1.41 14.53
N ARG A 18 -14.95 -1.27 14.00
CA ARG A 18 -15.35 -0.15 13.14
C ARG A 18 -15.20 1.23 13.82
N GLU A 19 -15.43 1.32 15.12
CA GLU A 19 -15.24 2.57 15.88
C GLU A 19 -13.78 2.89 16.19
N LEU A 20 -12.88 1.91 16.04
CA LEU A 20 -11.44 2.07 16.22
C LEU A 20 -10.73 2.41 14.91
N LEU A 21 -11.36 2.09 13.77
CA LEU A 21 -10.82 2.38 12.45
C LEU A 21 -11.21 3.78 11.96
N PRO A 22 -10.39 4.42 11.12
CA PRO A 22 -10.76 5.66 10.46
C PRO A 22 -12.07 5.51 9.69
N GLY A 23 -12.99 6.47 9.87
CA GLY A 23 -14.27 6.48 9.15
C GLY A 23 -14.14 6.85 7.66
N LYS A 24 -12.98 7.38 7.26
CA LYS A 24 -12.60 7.67 5.88
C LYS A 24 -11.15 7.23 5.65
N PRO A 25 -10.77 6.91 4.40
CA PRO A 25 -9.39 6.63 4.07
C PRO A 25 -8.46 7.76 4.51
N VAL A 26 -7.31 7.38 5.08
CA VAL A 26 -6.29 8.33 5.50
C VAL A 26 -5.52 8.79 4.26
N ALA A 27 -5.10 10.06 4.26
CA ALA A 27 -4.22 10.58 3.21
C ALA A 27 -2.90 9.79 3.20
N ILE A 28 -2.56 9.26 2.04
CA ILE A 28 -1.32 8.51 1.81
C ILE A 28 -0.65 9.02 0.54
N ASN A 29 0.64 8.77 0.41
CA ASN A 29 1.36 9.04 -0.82
C ASN A 29 1.14 7.89 -1.79
N ILE A 30 0.30 8.10 -2.81
CA ILE A 30 0.02 7.09 -3.84
C ILE A 30 1.18 7.10 -4.84
N GLU A 31 1.74 5.94 -5.15
CA GLU A 31 2.83 5.83 -6.15
C GLU A 31 2.31 5.35 -7.52
N PRO A 32 2.93 5.80 -8.63
CA PRO A 32 2.44 5.52 -9.98
C PRO A 32 2.52 4.06 -10.41
N TRP A 33 3.33 3.23 -9.74
CA TRP A 33 3.40 1.79 -10.03
C TRP A 33 2.33 0.96 -9.31
N TRP A 34 1.54 1.58 -8.42
CA TRP A 34 0.45 0.90 -7.73
C TRP A 34 -0.70 0.65 -8.69
N LEU A 35 -1.61 -0.26 -8.32
CA LEU A 35 -2.86 -0.44 -9.02
C LEU A 35 -3.99 0.20 -8.22
N VAL A 36 -4.98 0.73 -8.94
CA VAL A 36 -6.24 1.19 -8.38
C VAL A 36 -7.34 0.25 -8.88
N ALA A 37 -8.16 -0.23 -7.96
CA ALA A 37 -9.21 -1.22 -8.23
C ALA A 37 -10.57 -0.72 -7.70
N PRO A 38 -11.69 -1.16 -8.30
CA PRO A 38 -13.02 -0.72 -7.90
C PRO A 38 -13.34 -1.17 -6.48
N GLY A 39 -13.82 -0.25 -5.63
CA GLY A 39 -14.23 -0.53 -4.27
C GLY A 39 -15.67 -1.03 -4.15
N SER A 40 -16.25 -0.88 -2.96
CA SER A 40 -17.67 -1.15 -2.74
C SER A 40 -18.48 0.09 -3.11
N ILE A 41 -19.10 0.07 -4.29
CA ILE A 41 -19.78 1.24 -4.88
C ILE A 41 -21.30 1.08 -4.73
N LEU A 42 -21.97 2.11 -4.19
CA LEU A 42 -23.44 2.19 -4.13
C LEU A 42 -23.96 3.24 -5.11
N GLU A 43 -25.23 3.11 -5.51
CA GLU A 43 -25.88 4.07 -6.41
C GLU A 43 -25.87 5.51 -5.85
N SER A 44 -25.97 5.65 -4.52
CA SER A 44 -25.88 6.95 -3.84
C SER A 44 -24.52 7.62 -4.03
N ASP A 45 -23.45 6.84 -4.14
CA ASP A 45 -22.10 7.36 -4.28
C ASP A 45 -21.87 7.95 -5.67
N VAL A 46 -22.40 7.27 -6.70
CA VAL A 46 -22.29 7.68 -8.11
C VAL A 46 -22.99 9.02 -8.36
N LYS A 47 -24.09 9.31 -7.65
CA LYS A 47 -24.83 10.58 -7.77
C LYS A 47 -24.00 11.80 -7.38
N LEU A 48 -22.98 11.63 -6.55
CA LEU A 48 -22.11 12.71 -6.03
C LEU A 48 -20.84 12.93 -6.87
N LEU A 49 -20.68 12.18 -7.96
CA LEU A 49 -19.50 12.23 -8.81
C LEU A 49 -19.71 13.19 -9.99
N ASN A 50 -18.66 13.93 -10.33
CA ASN A 50 -18.59 14.65 -11.60
C ASN A 50 -18.36 13.67 -12.77
N LYS A 51 -18.36 14.18 -14.01
CA LYS A 51 -18.22 13.35 -15.20
C LYS A 51 -16.90 12.55 -15.21
N ASP A 52 -15.76 13.22 -15.00
CA ASP A 52 -14.45 12.58 -15.04
C ASP A 52 -14.28 11.51 -13.94
N GLU A 53 -14.84 11.76 -12.75
CA GLU A 53 -14.88 10.78 -11.66
C GLU A 53 -15.72 9.54 -12.03
N LYS A 54 -16.83 9.72 -12.75
CA LYS A 54 -17.67 8.61 -13.23
C LYS A 54 -16.99 7.82 -14.32
N ASP A 55 -16.46 8.51 -15.33
CA ASP A 55 -15.79 7.88 -16.47
C ASP A 55 -14.61 7.00 -15.98
N LEU A 56 -13.84 7.48 -15.00
CA LEU A 56 -12.80 6.68 -14.36
C LEU A 56 -13.38 5.49 -13.58
N LEU A 57 -14.45 5.70 -12.81
CA LEU A 57 -15.06 4.63 -12.03
C LEU A 57 -15.64 3.52 -12.91
N ASP A 58 -16.31 3.89 -14.00
CA ASP A 58 -16.89 2.97 -14.97
C ASP A 58 -15.79 2.13 -15.62
N MET A 59 -14.67 2.75 -16.02
CA MET A 59 -13.51 2.03 -16.53
C MET A 59 -12.92 1.04 -15.51
N LEU A 60 -12.86 1.40 -14.22
CA LEU A 60 -12.41 0.45 -13.18
C LEU A 60 -13.39 -0.72 -12.98
N ILE A 61 -14.69 -0.50 -13.16
CA ILE A 61 -15.71 -1.56 -13.07
C ILE A 61 -15.60 -2.50 -14.28
N ASP A 62 -15.44 -1.96 -15.48
CA ASP A 62 -15.44 -2.71 -16.73
C ASP A 62 -14.13 -3.46 -16.97
N GLU A 63 -12.99 -2.83 -16.69
CA GLU A 63 -11.66 -3.37 -17.01
C GLU A 63 -10.93 -3.92 -15.78
N GLY A 64 -11.40 -3.61 -14.56
CA GLY A 64 -10.78 -4.03 -13.31
C GLY A 64 -9.63 -3.11 -12.86
N ALA A 65 -8.62 -3.70 -12.22
CA ALA A 65 -7.52 -2.95 -11.63
C ALA A 65 -6.61 -2.31 -12.69
N GLN A 66 -6.29 -1.03 -12.52
CA GLN A 66 -5.55 -0.22 -13.49
C GLN A 66 -4.29 0.38 -12.88
N LEU A 67 -3.27 0.59 -13.71
CA LEU A 67 -2.02 1.21 -13.28
C LEU A 67 -2.26 2.68 -12.91
N VAL A 68 -1.95 3.07 -11.69
CA VAL A 68 -2.18 4.45 -11.20
C VAL A 68 -1.46 5.48 -12.06
N GLY A 69 -0.24 5.16 -12.49
CA GLY A 69 0.61 6.06 -13.27
C GLY A 69 0.05 6.44 -14.66
N THR A 70 -0.90 5.67 -15.20
CA THR A 70 -1.54 5.98 -16.50
C THR A 70 -2.78 6.85 -16.35
N LEU A 71 -3.17 7.19 -15.12
CA LEU A 71 -4.42 7.89 -14.79
C LEU A 71 -4.13 9.27 -14.18
N ASP A 72 -5.13 10.15 -14.18
CA ASP A 72 -5.03 11.44 -13.51
C ASP A 72 -4.90 11.24 -11.98
N ALA A 73 -3.77 11.70 -11.42
CA ALA A 73 -3.43 11.56 -10.01
C ALA A 73 -4.51 12.14 -9.07
N LYS A 74 -5.13 13.27 -9.46
CA LYS A 74 -6.16 13.93 -8.66
C LYS A 74 -7.46 13.14 -8.69
N LEU A 75 -7.82 12.54 -9.83
CA LEU A 75 -9.01 11.68 -9.93
C LEU A 75 -8.84 10.41 -9.09
N VAL A 76 -7.69 9.73 -9.20
CA VAL A 76 -7.36 8.56 -8.36
C VAL A 76 -7.45 8.91 -6.87
N GLN A 77 -6.84 10.03 -6.46
CA GLN A 77 -6.89 10.49 -5.07
C GLN A 77 -8.32 10.79 -4.60
N LYS A 78 -9.17 11.38 -5.46
CA LYS A 78 -10.57 11.68 -5.13
C LYS A 78 -11.38 10.40 -4.93
N LEU A 79 -11.27 9.42 -5.83
CA LEU A 79 -11.97 8.14 -5.70
C LEU A 79 -11.53 7.38 -4.45
N TYR A 80 -10.21 7.33 -4.20
CA TYR A 80 -9.67 6.75 -2.97
C TYR A 80 -10.20 7.44 -1.72
N ASN A 81 -10.15 8.78 -1.64
CA ASN A 81 -10.64 9.53 -0.47
C ASN A 81 -12.14 9.35 -0.20
N ARG A 82 -12.92 9.05 -1.24
CA ARG A 82 -14.35 8.73 -1.13
C ARG A 82 -14.62 7.25 -0.78
N GLY A 83 -13.59 6.40 -0.78
CA GLY A 83 -13.72 4.95 -0.54
C GLY A 83 -14.31 4.17 -1.72
N LEU A 84 -14.32 4.77 -2.92
CA LEU A 84 -14.89 4.16 -4.13
C LEU A 84 -13.88 3.33 -4.91
N ALA A 85 -12.60 3.51 -4.60
CA ALA A 85 -11.52 2.70 -5.11
C ALA A 85 -10.55 2.35 -3.98
N TYR A 86 -9.91 1.19 -4.07
CA TYR A 86 -8.83 0.79 -3.18
C TYR A 86 -7.54 0.63 -3.98
N LEU A 87 -6.41 0.66 -3.27
CA LEU A 87 -5.10 0.60 -3.87
C LEU A 87 -4.46 -0.75 -3.58
N GLU A 88 -3.88 -1.34 -4.62
CA GLU A 88 -3.07 -2.53 -4.52
C GLU A 88 -1.61 -2.15 -4.77
N VAL A 89 -0.73 -2.74 -3.97
CA VAL A 89 0.72 -2.54 -4.07
C VAL A 89 1.32 -3.86 -4.58
N PRO A 90 1.45 -4.02 -5.91
CA PRO A 90 1.79 -5.31 -6.51
C PRO A 90 3.28 -5.62 -6.37
N VAL A 91 3.59 -6.73 -5.70
CA VAL A 91 4.97 -7.21 -5.53
C VAL A 91 5.17 -8.44 -6.39
N LYS A 92 6.05 -8.33 -7.40
CA LYS A 92 6.47 -9.43 -8.28
C LYS A 92 7.67 -10.16 -7.68
N ASP A 93 7.90 -11.38 -8.14
CA ASP A 93 9.00 -12.24 -7.70
C ASP A 93 10.37 -11.59 -7.91
N ASP A 94 10.52 -10.95 -9.07
CA ASP A 94 11.79 -10.42 -9.56
C ASP A 94 11.96 -8.93 -9.21
N ASP A 95 11.08 -8.39 -8.36
CA ASP A 95 11.18 -7.01 -7.89
C ASP A 95 12.36 -6.87 -6.91
N TYR A 96 13.08 -5.76 -7.03
CA TYR A 96 14.10 -5.34 -6.06
C TYR A 96 13.49 -4.33 -5.09
N ILE A 97 13.68 -4.55 -3.80
CA ILE A 97 13.13 -3.73 -2.72
C ILE A 97 14.28 -3.24 -1.87
N TYR A 98 14.22 -1.98 -1.44
CA TYR A 98 15.22 -1.42 -0.55
C TYR A 98 14.56 -0.61 0.57
N VAL A 99 15.22 -0.58 1.73
CA VAL A 99 14.80 0.23 2.87
C VAL A 99 15.67 1.48 2.88
N PRO A 100 15.13 2.68 2.61
CA PRO A 100 15.88 3.92 2.74
C PRO A 100 16.25 4.19 4.21
N THR A 101 17.16 5.13 4.46
CA THR A 101 17.44 5.58 5.82
C THR A 101 16.17 6.15 6.46
N LEU A 102 15.67 5.47 7.50
CA LEU A 102 14.47 5.87 8.21
C LEU A 102 14.84 6.72 9.44
N ASP A 103 14.53 8.02 9.39
CA ASP A 103 14.82 8.93 10.51
C ASP A 103 13.92 8.61 11.72
N GLY A 104 14.53 8.50 12.91
CA GLY A 104 13.84 8.19 14.16
C GLY A 104 13.13 6.83 14.20
N PHE A 105 13.39 5.92 13.26
CA PHE A 105 12.68 4.64 13.18
C PHE A 105 13.20 3.63 14.20
N VAL A 106 12.26 3.05 14.96
CA VAL A 106 12.54 1.98 15.92
C VAL A 106 11.53 0.85 15.71
N MET A 107 11.99 -0.26 15.14
CA MET A 107 11.20 -1.49 15.11
C MET A 107 11.51 -2.31 16.37
N ASN A 108 10.66 -2.17 17.39
CA ASN A 108 10.79 -2.96 18.61
C ASN A 108 10.50 -4.43 18.32
N ARG A 109 11.40 -5.33 18.73
CA ARG A 109 11.11 -6.77 18.73
C ARG A 109 10.14 -7.08 19.87
N VAL A 110 8.89 -7.38 19.53
CA VAL A 110 7.86 -7.77 20.50
C VAL A 110 7.73 -9.30 20.53
N LEU A 111 7.64 -9.87 21.73
CA LEU A 111 7.41 -11.30 21.90
C LEU A 111 5.91 -11.58 21.87
N GLY A 112 5.50 -12.61 21.12
CA GLY A 112 4.15 -13.16 21.19
C GLY A 112 3.24 -12.91 19.97
N ASP A 113 3.62 -12.03 19.05
CA ASP A 113 2.91 -11.89 17.76
C ASP A 113 3.72 -12.52 16.62
N TYR A 114 3.19 -13.59 16.04
CA TYR A 114 3.82 -14.29 14.91
C TYR A 114 4.00 -13.35 13.71
N PHE A 115 3.03 -12.47 13.45
CA PHE A 115 3.06 -11.59 12.29
C PHE A 115 4.13 -10.51 12.44
N GLU A 116 4.25 -9.89 13.61
CA GLU A 116 5.33 -8.93 13.88
C GLU A 116 6.72 -9.58 13.80
N ASN A 117 6.87 -10.83 14.29
CA ASN A 117 8.13 -11.56 14.17
C ASN A 117 8.50 -11.85 12.71
N LEU A 118 7.50 -12.24 11.89
CA LEU A 118 7.66 -12.44 10.45
C LEU A 118 8.09 -11.14 9.76
N LEU A 119 7.38 -10.03 10.02
CA LEU A 119 7.72 -8.72 9.47
C LEU A 119 9.14 -8.29 9.87
N TYR A 120 9.50 -8.43 11.15
CA TYR A 120 10.83 -8.08 11.63
C TYR A 120 11.93 -8.88 10.92
N GLN A 121 11.74 -10.19 10.77
CA GLN A 121 12.70 -11.06 10.11
C GLN A 121 12.91 -10.67 8.64
N ILE A 122 11.81 -10.40 7.92
CA ILE A 122 11.89 -9.95 6.52
C ILE A 122 12.53 -8.56 6.44
N PHE A 123 12.12 -7.63 7.30
CA PHE A 123 12.61 -6.25 7.28
C PHE A 123 14.13 -6.15 7.44
N VAL A 124 14.71 -6.92 8.37
CA VAL A 124 16.17 -6.94 8.61
C VAL A 124 16.95 -7.61 7.47
N ALA A 125 16.30 -8.44 6.66
CA ALA A 125 16.92 -9.19 5.58
C ALA A 125 16.76 -8.54 4.19
N ILE A 126 15.94 -7.48 4.07
CA ILE A 126 15.81 -6.76 2.79
C ILE A 126 17.17 -6.14 2.43
N ASP A 127 17.63 -6.46 1.23
CA ASP A 127 18.83 -5.92 0.61
C ASP A 127 18.54 -5.47 -0.83
N GLU A 128 19.12 -4.33 -1.23
CA GLU A 128 18.82 -3.69 -2.52
C GLU A 128 19.26 -4.50 -3.75
N GLN A 129 20.14 -5.50 -3.56
CA GLN A 129 20.69 -6.35 -4.61
C GLN A 129 19.99 -7.70 -4.71
N THR A 130 19.01 -7.96 -3.85
CA THR A 130 18.25 -9.22 -3.83
C THR A 130 16.84 -9.02 -4.34
N THR A 131 16.35 -10.00 -5.11
CA THR A 131 14.95 -10.07 -5.53
C THR A 131 14.07 -10.57 -4.39
N VAL A 132 12.76 -10.31 -4.48
CA VAL A 132 11.78 -10.84 -3.52
C VAL A 132 11.80 -12.38 -3.47
N ARG A 133 12.08 -13.04 -4.60
CA ARG A 133 12.26 -14.49 -4.65
C ARG A 133 13.48 -14.95 -3.86
N GLU A 134 14.65 -14.37 -4.12
CA GLU A 134 15.89 -14.74 -3.42
C GLU A 134 15.78 -14.47 -1.91
N LEU A 135 15.09 -13.40 -1.51
CA LEU A 135 14.78 -13.09 -0.11
C LEU A 135 13.93 -14.19 0.54
N SER A 136 12.91 -14.68 -0.16
CA SER A 136 12.05 -15.80 0.29
C SER A 136 12.84 -17.09 0.46
N GLU A 137 13.70 -17.43 -0.50
CA GLU A 137 14.57 -18.61 -0.45
C GLU A 137 15.59 -18.53 0.68
N THR A 138 16.23 -17.37 0.86
CA THR A 138 17.23 -17.13 1.90
C THR A 138 16.65 -17.26 3.30
N LEU A 139 15.43 -16.74 3.51
CA LEU A 139 14.74 -16.83 4.79
C LEU A 139 14.02 -18.16 5.01
N ASN A 140 13.88 -18.98 3.97
CA ASN A 140 13.02 -20.17 3.94
C ASN A 140 11.58 -19.86 4.38
N ILE A 141 11.02 -18.78 3.83
CA ILE A 141 9.66 -18.30 4.09
C ILE A 141 8.88 -18.39 2.79
N ASP A 142 7.60 -18.76 2.87
CA ASP A 142 6.71 -18.77 1.71
C ASP A 142 6.74 -17.44 0.94
N LEU A 143 6.90 -17.53 -0.39
CA LEU A 143 7.03 -16.38 -1.27
C LEU A 143 5.85 -15.42 -1.18
N GLN A 144 4.63 -15.94 -1.01
CA GLN A 144 3.44 -15.10 -0.91
C GLN A 144 3.42 -14.32 0.42
N LEU A 145 3.90 -14.91 1.51
CA LEU A 145 4.08 -14.19 2.78
C LEU A 145 5.10 -13.06 2.65
N VAL A 146 6.23 -13.29 1.96
CA VAL A 146 7.23 -12.25 1.71
C VAL A 146 6.65 -11.11 0.88
N LYS A 147 5.95 -11.42 -0.22
CA LYS A 147 5.26 -10.41 -1.05
C LYS A 147 4.26 -9.58 -0.24
N ASN A 148 3.47 -10.24 0.61
CA ASN A 148 2.50 -9.55 1.45
C ASN A 148 3.20 -8.61 2.46
N ALA A 149 4.30 -9.06 3.08
CA ALA A 149 5.10 -8.24 4.00
C ALA A 149 5.72 -7.03 3.31
N VAL A 150 6.36 -7.23 2.15
CA VAL A 150 6.93 -6.16 1.31
C VAL A 150 5.85 -5.14 0.93
N SER A 151 4.67 -5.63 0.51
CA SER A 151 3.52 -4.77 0.18
C SER A 151 3.09 -3.92 1.39
N VAL A 152 3.13 -4.47 2.61
CA VAL A 152 2.89 -3.69 3.84
C VAL A 152 3.97 -2.63 4.05
N PHE A 153 5.26 -2.97 3.92
CA PHE A 153 6.35 -2.02 4.10
C PHE A 153 6.31 -0.86 3.11
N CYS A 154 5.97 -1.14 1.85
CA CYS A 154 5.79 -0.10 0.84
C CYS A 154 4.61 0.83 1.18
N ARG A 155 3.48 0.28 1.63
CA ARG A 155 2.32 1.10 2.06
C ARG A 155 2.61 1.96 3.28
N LEU A 156 3.46 1.48 4.18
CA LEU A 156 3.90 2.22 5.37
C LEU A 156 5.04 3.22 5.08
N GLY A 157 5.60 3.20 3.87
CA GLY A 157 6.74 4.04 3.48
C GLY A 157 8.08 3.60 4.08
N PHE A 158 8.17 2.39 4.64
CA PHE A 158 9.41 1.84 5.19
C PHE A 158 10.31 1.23 4.12
N ALA A 159 9.74 0.73 3.03
CA ALA A 159 10.48 0.15 1.93
C ALA A 159 10.01 0.77 0.60
N LYS A 160 10.92 0.83 -0.36
CA LYS A 160 10.65 1.31 -1.70
C LYS A 160 10.98 0.22 -2.70
N LYS A 161 10.17 0.14 -3.74
CA LYS A 161 10.47 -0.70 -4.90
C LYS A 161 11.46 0.03 -5.79
N ARG A 162 12.50 -0.66 -6.25
CA ARG A 162 13.33 -0.17 -7.34
C ARG A 162 12.50 -0.20 -8.62
N ILE A 163 12.11 0.98 -9.06
CA ILE A 163 11.30 1.14 -10.26
C ILE A 163 12.21 1.00 -11.48
N THR A 164 12.02 -0.05 -12.26
CA THR A 164 12.64 -0.24 -13.57
C THR A 164 11.54 -0.25 -14.63
N GLY A 165 11.70 0.52 -15.71
CA GLY A 165 10.77 0.51 -16.84
C GLY A 165 9.49 1.36 -16.72
N LEU A 166 9.20 2.03 -15.59
CA LEU A 166 8.18 3.11 -15.59
C LEU A 166 8.59 4.27 -16.51
N GLU A 167 9.89 4.47 -16.74
CA GLU A 167 10.40 5.43 -17.73
C GLU A 167 9.95 5.11 -19.17
N ASN A 168 9.66 3.84 -19.47
CA ASN A 168 9.17 3.41 -20.78
C ASN A 168 7.65 3.49 -20.88
N LEU A 169 6.95 3.71 -19.77
CA LEU A 169 5.51 3.91 -19.74
C LEU A 169 5.22 5.42 -19.91
N ALA A 170 4.30 5.74 -20.80
CA ALA A 170 3.78 7.10 -20.93
C ALA A 170 2.93 7.41 -19.68
N LEU A 171 3.57 7.92 -18.63
CA LEU A 171 2.88 8.37 -17.43
C LEU A 171 1.93 9.52 -17.77
N HIS A 172 0.78 9.55 -17.11
CA HIS A 172 -0.12 10.69 -17.19
C HIS A 172 0.61 11.95 -16.72
N VAL A 173 0.39 13.07 -17.40
CA VAL A 173 1.12 14.34 -17.18
C VAL A 173 1.09 14.84 -15.73
N THR A 174 0.07 14.46 -14.97
CA THR A 174 -0.05 14.79 -13.54
C THR A 174 1.02 14.15 -12.66
N TRP A 175 1.70 13.10 -13.14
CA TRP A 175 2.78 12.42 -12.44
C TRP A 175 4.18 12.94 -12.81
N ALA A 176 4.28 14.04 -13.58
CA ALA A 176 5.56 14.57 -14.05
C ALA A 176 6.58 14.82 -12.94
N SER A 177 6.14 15.16 -11.71
CA SER A 177 7.04 15.30 -10.55
C SER A 177 7.73 13.99 -10.14
N HIS A 178 7.15 12.83 -10.47
CA HIS A 178 7.74 11.50 -10.23
C HIS A 178 8.68 11.06 -11.37
N MET A 179 8.74 11.78 -12.48
CA MET A 179 9.69 11.54 -13.57
C MET A 179 11.06 12.17 -13.30
N ILE A 180 11.18 12.99 -12.26
CA ILE A 180 12.45 13.58 -11.85
C ILE A 180 13.20 12.52 -11.05
N VAL A 181 14.12 11.82 -11.71
CA VAL A 181 15.12 10.98 -11.04
C VAL A 181 15.88 11.88 -10.06
N PRO A 182 15.91 11.59 -8.75
CA PRO A 182 16.75 12.33 -7.83
C PRO A 182 18.20 12.20 -8.27
N GLU A 183 18.91 13.33 -8.43
CA GLU A 183 20.38 13.35 -8.57
C GLU A 183 21.09 12.68 -7.39
#